data_AF-A0A3D5HP02-F1
#
_entry.id   AF-A0A3D5HP02-F1
#
_cell.length_a   1.000
_cell.length_b   1.000
_cell.length_c   1.000
_cell.angle_alpha   90.00
_cell.angle_beta   90.00
_cell.angle_gamma   90.00
#
_symmetry.space_group_name_H-M   'P 1'
#
loop_
_entity.id
_entity.type
_entity.pdbx_description
1 polymer ?
#
loop_
_entity_poly.entity_id
_entity_poly.type
_entity_poly.pdbx_seq_one_letter_code
_entity_poly.pdbx_strand_id
1 'polypeptide(L)'
;TLTSNGQGSDHAWGSNAFIMGGAVNGGEIFGTYPDLDLDNNLELGGGVLIPTIATDQYFGDIASWFGVENDDLLTLFPNIDNFDSIYNGNPLGLLI
;
A
#
# COMPACT_ATOMS: atom_id res chain seq x y z
N THR A 1 -13.18 -16.55 -1.95
CA THR A 1 -13.67 -15.21 -2.34
C THR A 1 -14.47 -14.61 -1.22
N LEU A 2 -14.61 -13.28 -1.17
CA LEU A 2 -15.45 -12.62 -0.16
C LEU A 2 -16.93 -12.97 -0.35
N THR A 3 -17.37 -13.05 -1.60
CA THR A 3 -18.66 -13.65 -1.97
C THR A 3 -18.57 -15.17 -1.95
N SER A 4 -19.61 -15.85 -1.49
CA SER A 4 -19.65 -17.32 -1.44
C SER A 4 -19.80 -17.94 -2.83
N ASN A 5 -19.01 -18.97 -3.12
CA ASN A 5 -19.17 -19.84 -4.29
C ASN A 5 -19.87 -21.18 -3.95
N GLY A 6 -20.28 -21.38 -2.68
CA GLY A 6 -20.90 -22.62 -2.20
C GLY A 6 -19.96 -23.83 -1.99
N GLN A 7 -18.64 -23.68 -2.20
CA GLN A 7 -17.66 -24.77 -2.17
C GLN A 7 -16.45 -24.48 -1.27
N GLY A 8 -16.43 -23.35 -0.56
CA GLY A 8 -15.37 -22.96 0.37
C GLY A 8 -14.61 -21.72 -0.12
N SER A 9 -13.36 -21.56 0.32
CA SER A 9 -12.49 -20.46 -0.12
C SER A 9 -11.53 -20.96 -1.20
N ASP A 10 -11.53 -20.32 -2.36
CA ASP A 10 -10.69 -20.69 -3.51
C ASP A 10 -9.87 -19.51 -4.06
N HIS A 11 -10.36 -18.27 -3.96
CA HIS A 11 -9.65 -17.07 -4.43
C HIS A 11 -9.80 -15.91 -3.43
N ALA A 12 -8.69 -15.38 -2.92
CA ALA A 12 -8.66 -14.16 -2.11
C ALA A 12 -7.99 -13.03 -2.89
N TRP A 13 -8.36 -11.79 -2.57
CA TRP A 13 -7.73 -10.58 -3.07
C TRP A 13 -7.35 -9.70 -1.87
N GLY A 14 -6.14 -9.13 -1.91
CA GLY A 14 -5.55 -8.38 -0.80
C GLY A 14 -4.29 -9.04 -0.24
N SER A 15 -3.43 -8.22 0.35
CA SER A 15 -2.13 -8.60 0.90
C SER A 15 -1.84 -7.76 2.14
N ASN A 16 -1.11 -8.33 3.09
CA ASN A 16 -0.49 -7.58 4.19
C ASN A 16 1.02 -7.69 4.04
N ALA A 17 1.74 -6.58 4.08
CA ALA A 17 3.20 -6.54 4.06
C ALA A 17 3.73 -6.25 5.46
N PHE A 18 4.83 -6.91 5.84
CA PHE A 18 5.57 -6.62 7.07
C PHE A 18 6.96 -6.12 6.68
N ILE A 19 7.31 -4.92 7.14
CA ILE A 19 8.65 -4.35 6.95
C ILE A 19 9.31 -4.23 8.33
N MET A 20 10.56 -4.66 8.41
CA MET A 20 11.35 -4.66 9.65
C MET A 20 12.77 -4.22 9.34
N GLY A 21 13.36 -3.41 10.22
CA GLY A 21 14.73 -2.94 10.07
C GLY A 21 15.04 -1.79 11.02
N GLY A 22 16.33 -1.48 11.21
CA GLY A 22 16.75 -0.39 12.10
C GLY A 22 16.41 1.01 11.57
N ALA A 23 16.22 1.14 10.26
CA ALA A 23 15.81 2.39 9.60
C ALA A 23 14.29 2.49 9.41
N VAL A 24 13.52 1.48 9.84
CA VAL A 24 12.06 1.47 9.72
C VAL A 24 11.46 2.14 10.94
N ASN A 25 10.50 3.04 10.71
CA ASN A 25 9.62 3.57 11.75
C ASN A 25 8.66 2.48 12.23
N GLY A 26 9.19 1.57 13.06
CA GLY A 26 8.50 0.36 13.50
C GLY A 26 7.45 0.60 14.59
N GLY A 27 6.59 -0.40 14.81
CA GLY A 27 5.47 -0.30 15.76
C GLY A 27 4.22 0.37 15.19
N GLU A 28 4.30 0.81 13.94
CA GLU A 28 3.21 1.45 13.21
C GLU A 28 2.45 0.45 12.32
N ILE A 29 1.15 0.69 12.16
CA ILE A 29 0.32 0.06 11.13
C ILE A 29 -0.01 1.14 10.12
N PHE A 30 0.50 0.98 8.90
CA PHE A 30 0.18 1.86 7.80
C PHE A 30 -1.09 1.36 7.09
N GLY A 31 -2.04 2.27 6.89
CA GLY A 31 -3.29 1.99 6.20
C GLY A 31 -4.41 1.57 7.17
N THR A 32 -5.58 1.25 6.60
CA THR A 32 -6.74 0.85 7.40
C THR A 32 -7.19 -0.54 6.98
N TYR A 33 -7.53 -1.39 7.95
CA TYR A 33 -8.15 -2.67 7.64
C TYR A 33 -9.48 -2.43 6.90
N PRO A 34 -9.71 -3.06 5.75
CA PRO A 34 -10.86 -2.75 4.92
C PRO A 34 -12.16 -3.21 5.56
N ASP A 35 -13.24 -2.50 5.24
CA ASP A 35 -14.59 -3.02 5.45
C ASP A 35 -14.81 -4.23 4.52
N LEU A 36 -15.39 -5.29 5.07
CA LEU A 36 -15.64 -6.55 4.38
C LEU A 36 -17.10 -6.70 3.93
N ASP A 37 -17.94 -5.68 4.17
CA ASP A 37 -19.28 -5.62 3.63
C ASP A 37 -19.25 -5.60 2.10
N LEU A 38 -20.19 -6.29 1.46
CA LEU A 38 -20.30 -6.31 0.00
C LEU A 38 -20.78 -4.96 -0.53
N ASP A 39 -20.35 -4.60 -1.75
CA ASP A 39 -20.73 -3.36 -2.44
C ASP A 39 -20.35 -2.08 -1.67
N ASN A 40 -19.34 -2.14 -0.79
CA ASN A 40 -18.81 -0.96 -0.14
C ASN A 40 -17.95 -0.11 -1.10
N ASN A 41 -17.66 1.14 -0.72
CA ASN A 41 -16.97 2.10 -1.60
C ASN A 41 -15.53 1.70 -2.00
N LEU A 42 -14.92 0.75 -1.28
CA LEU A 42 -13.59 0.21 -1.54
C LEU A 42 -13.65 -1.24 -2.05
N GLU A 43 -14.81 -1.71 -2.50
CA GLU A 43 -15.00 -3.02 -3.11
C GLU A 43 -15.39 -2.84 -4.59
N LEU A 44 -14.60 -3.44 -5.50
CA LEU A 44 -14.78 -3.31 -6.95
C LEU A 44 -15.71 -4.38 -7.55
N GLY A 45 -16.24 -5.27 -6.74
CA GLY A 45 -16.99 -6.47 -7.12
C GLY A 45 -16.20 -7.77 -6.94
N GLY A 46 -16.90 -8.83 -6.58
CA GLY A 46 -16.33 -10.19 -6.45
C GLY A 46 -15.40 -10.39 -5.24
N GLY A 47 -15.37 -9.45 -4.30
CA GLY A 47 -14.48 -9.45 -3.15
C GLY A 47 -13.12 -8.81 -3.41
N VAL A 48 -12.99 -8.00 -4.48
CA VAL A 48 -11.76 -7.28 -4.79
C VAL A 48 -11.74 -5.98 -4.00
N LEU A 49 -10.85 -5.89 -3.03
CA LEU A 49 -10.73 -4.72 -2.14
C LEU A 49 -9.66 -3.76 -2.67
N ILE A 50 -9.99 -2.46 -2.69
CA ILE A 50 -9.08 -1.37 -3.03
C ILE A 50 -8.26 -1.01 -1.78
N PRO A 51 -6.92 -1.09 -1.84
CA PRO A 51 -6.07 -0.66 -0.74
C PRO A 51 -6.18 0.84 -0.48
N THR A 52 -6.13 1.25 0.79
CA THR A 52 -6.10 2.67 1.16
C THR A 52 -4.72 3.32 0.99
N ILE A 53 -3.69 2.50 0.70
CA ILE A 53 -2.32 2.94 0.43
C ILE A 53 -2.01 2.63 -1.03
N ALA A 54 -1.51 3.62 -1.76
CA ALA A 54 -1.06 3.40 -3.12
C ALA A 54 0.28 2.65 -3.15
N THR A 55 0.44 1.79 -4.16
CA THR A 55 1.71 1.11 -4.48
C THR A 55 2.87 2.11 -4.55
N ASP A 56 2.67 3.25 -5.20
CA ASP A 56 3.66 4.31 -5.40
C ASP A 56 4.16 4.91 -4.07
N GLN A 57 3.31 5.03 -3.04
CA GLN A 57 3.73 5.51 -1.72
C GLN A 57 4.61 4.48 -1.01
N TYR A 58 4.13 3.23 -0.92
CA TYR A 58 4.83 2.15 -0.24
C TYR A 58 6.19 1.84 -0.88
N PHE A 59 6.26 1.76 -2.21
CA PHE A 59 7.51 1.50 -2.91
C PHE A 59 8.39 2.75 -3.04
N GLY A 60 7.83 3.95 -2.95
CA GLY A 60 8.58 5.21 -2.89
C GLY A 60 9.54 5.21 -1.70
N ASP A 61 9.06 4.95 -0.49
CA ASP A 61 9.90 4.84 0.71
C ASP A 61 10.98 3.75 0.54
N ILE A 62 10.62 2.57 0.01
CA ILE A 62 11.58 1.47 -0.19
C ILE A 62 12.67 1.86 -1.21
N ALA A 63 12.30 2.54 -2.29
CA ALA A 63 13.25 2.99 -3.30
C ALA A 63 14.22 4.03 -2.71
N SER A 64 13.70 4.99 -1.93
CA SER A 64 14.53 5.95 -1.21
C SER A 64 15.45 5.28 -0.19
N TRP A 65 14.97 4.24 0.52
CA TRP A 65 15.82 3.43 1.40
C TRP A 65 16.98 2.78 0.64
N PHE A 66 16.74 2.36 -0.60
CA PHE A 66 17.78 1.78 -1.46
C PHE A 66 18.65 2.83 -2.16
N GLY A 67 18.45 4.11 -1.88
CA GLY A 67 19.29 5.22 -2.34
C GLY A 67 18.87 5.83 -3.67
N VAL A 68 17.62 5.62 -4.11
CA VAL A 68 17.07 6.36 -5.26
C VAL A 68 16.90 7.83 -4.87
N GLU A 69 17.37 8.74 -5.72
CA GLU A 69 17.21 10.18 -5.51
C GLU A 69 15.74 10.59 -5.69
N ASN A 70 15.29 11.62 -4.94
CA ASN A 70 13.89 12.02 -4.94
C ASN A 70 13.39 12.44 -6.34
N ASP A 71 14.26 13.05 -7.16
CA ASP A 71 13.93 13.46 -8.53
C ASP A 71 13.68 12.24 -9.44
N ASP A 72 14.31 11.10 -9.17
CA ASP A 72 14.14 9.86 -9.93
C ASP A 72 12.87 9.09 -9.51
N LEU A 73 12.31 9.36 -8.32
CA LEU A 73 11.09 8.69 -7.86
C LEU A 73 9.90 8.95 -8.79
N LEU A 74 9.79 10.13 -9.40
CA LEU A 74 8.73 10.44 -10.36
C LEU A 74 8.84 9.61 -11.65
N THR A 75 10.04 9.15 -11.99
CA THR A 75 10.26 8.25 -13.13
C THR A 75 9.80 6.84 -12.81
N LEU A 76 10.01 6.38 -11.56
CA LEU A 76 9.62 5.04 -11.11
C LEU A 76 8.14 4.95 -10.73
N PHE A 77 7.59 6.00 -10.12
CA PHE A 77 6.27 6.06 -9.51
C PHE A 77 5.54 7.32 -9.98
N PRO A 78 4.92 7.30 -11.18
CA PRO A 78 4.37 8.52 -11.79
C PRO A 78 3.22 9.17 -11.02
N ASN A 79 2.57 8.47 -10.09
CA ASN A 79 1.47 9.04 -9.29
C ASN A 79 1.93 9.52 -7.92
N ILE A 80 3.23 9.43 -7.61
CA ILE A 80 3.77 9.75 -6.29
C ILE A 80 3.61 11.23 -5.93
N ASP A 81 3.47 12.11 -6.93
CA ASP A 81 3.18 13.54 -6.79
C ASP A 81 1.77 13.86 -6.25
N ASN A 82 0.87 12.88 -6.24
CA ASN A 82 -0.45 13.02 -5.64
C ASN A 82 -0.41 12.94 -4.09
N PHE A 83 0.78 12.75 -3.49
CA PHE A 83 0.96 12.57 -2.06
C PHE A 83 1.92 13.62 -1.48
N ASP A 84 1.64 14.09 -0.26
CA ASP A 84 2.23 15.31 0.32
C ASP A 84 3.75 15.25 0.61
N SER A 85 4.39 14.07 0.56
CA SER A 85 5.71 13.82 1.17
C SER A 85 6.83 13.33 0.23
N ILE A 86 6.70 13.52 -1.09
CA ILE A 86 7.77 13.18 -2.06
C ILE A 86 9.12 13.86 -1.78
N TYR A 87 9.12 15.09 -1.27
CA TYR A 87 10.34 15.89 -1.13
C TYR A 87 11.32 15.39 -0.07
N ASN A 88 10.90 14.47 0.80
CA ASN A 88 11.76 13.86 1.82
C ASN A 88 12.11 12.40 1.53
N GLY A 89 11.73 11.85 0.37
CA GLY A 89 11.97 10.43 0.03
C GLY A 89 11.24 9.46 0.98
N ASN A 90 10.14 9.91 1.57
CA ASN A 90 9.38 9.17 2.56
C ASN A 90 7.87 9.45 2.40
N PRO A 91 7.29 9.25 1.20
CA PRO A 91 5.87 9.49 0.93
C PRO A 91 4.90 8.79 1.89
N LEU A 92 5.21 7.61 2.44
CA LEU A 92 4.35 6.91 3.38
C LEU A 92 4.76 7.13 4.85
N GLY A 93 6.03 7.45 5.12
CA GLY A 93 6.54 7.61 6.47
C GLY A 93 7.09 6.32 7.08
N LEU A 94 7.43 5.32 6.25
CA LEU A 94 7.99 4.03 6.67
C LEU A 94 9.39 4.16 7.27
N LEU A 95 10.14 5.21 6.93
CA LEU A 95 11.53 5.41 7.36
C LEU A 95 11.65 6.48 8.45
N ILE A 96 12.64 6.34 9.33
CA ILE A 96 13.01 7.34 10.36
C ILE A 96 13.94 8.43 9.83
#